data_AF-A0A1V2UP90-F1
#
_entry.id   AF-A0A1V2UP90-F1
#
_cell.length_a   1.000
_cell.length_b   1.000
_cell.length_c   1.000
_cell.angle_alpha   90.00
_cell.angle_beta   90.00
_cell.angle_gamma   90.00
#
_symmetry.space_group_name_H-M   'P 1'
#
loop_
_entity.id
_entity.type
_entity.pdbx_description
1 polymer ?
#
loop_
_entity_poly.entity_id
_entity_poly.type
_entity_poly.pdbx_seq_one_letter_code
_entity_poly.pdbx_strand_id
1 'polypeptide(L)'
;VLAGCLRSLDKLSFILNCRSLGISIKDIESLCEELETPNQNCTKVNNLIKKHTKELDNRIKQLTSFKKQLDDLENLCGDNRKIENCYIIKKLEMNS
;
A
#
# COMPACT_ATOMS: atom_id res chain seq x y z
N VAL A 1 -0.47 32.95 -14.34
CA VAL A 1 0.27 31.78 -14.87
C VAL A 1 -0.25 30.44 -14.32
N LEU A 2 -1.15 30.42 -13.33
CA LEU A 2 -1.68 29.18 -12.72
C LEU A 2 -3.09 28.78 -13.20
N ALA A 3 -3.43 29.12 -14.45
CA ALA A 3 -4.68 28.69 -15.09
C ALA A 3 -4.40 28.56 -16.59
N GLY A 4 -4.07 27.36 -17.04
CA GLY A 4 -3.80 27.07 -18.45
C GLY A 4 -2.66 26.06 -18.64
N CYS A 5 -3.03 24.79 -18.80
CA CYS A 5 -2.17 23.68 -19.23
C CYS A 5 -0.87 23.50 -18.40
N LEU A 6 -0.91 22.61 -17.41
CA LEU A 6 0.24 21.72 -17.18
C LEU A 6 0.63 21.19 -18.56
N ARG A 7 1.88 21.42 -19.00
CA ARG A 7 2.34 20.83 -20.27
C ARG A 7 2.09 19.32 -20.16
N SER A 8 1.83 18.63 -21.27
CA SER A 8 1.52 17.19 -21.24
C SER A 8 2.52 16.38 -20.40
N LEU A 9 3.78 16.84 -20.35
CA LEU A 9 4.82 16.32 -19.47
C LEU A 9 4.54 16.51 -17.98
N ASP A 10 4.13 17.70 -17.52
CA ASP A 10 3.86 17.97 -16.10
C ASP A 10 2.66 17.16 -15.60
N LYS A 11 1.62 17.00 -16.44
CA LYS A 11 0.47 16.13 -16.14
C LYS A 11 0.88 14.67 -16.05
N LEU A 12 1.76 14.21 -16.95
CA LEU A 12 2.31 12.85 -16.90
C LEU A 12 3.16 12.64 -15.65
N SER A 13 4.04 13.58 -15.31
CA SER A 13 4.85 13.54 -14.09
C SER A 13 3.98 13.51 -12.83
N PHE A 14 2.91 14.29 -12.78
CA PHE A 14 1.93 14.23 -11.69
C PHE A 14 1.31 12.84 -11.54
N ILE A 15 0.81 12.27 -12.64
CA ILE A 15 0.21 10.93 -12.64
C ILE A 15 1.24 9.88 -12.21
N LEU A 16 2.47 9.93 -12.73
CA LEU A 16 3.55 9.01 -12.35
C LEU A 16 3.88 9.09 -10.86
N ASN A 17 3.95 10.31 -10.31
CA ASN A 17 4.18 10.51 -8.88
C ASN A 17 3.03 9.92 -8.05
N CYS A 18 1.77 10.18 -8.40
CA CYS A 18 0.63 9.59 -7.70
C CYS A 18 0.63 8.05 -7.77
N ARG A 19 0.97 7.48 -8.93
CA ARG A 19 1.07 6.02 -9.10
C ARG A 19 2.21 5.41 -8.30
N SER A 20 3.34 6.12 -8.16
CA SER A 20 4.46 5.68 -7.30
C SER A 20 4.06 5.60 -5.81
N LEU A 21 3.07 6.39 -5.39
CA LEU A 21 2.50 6.40 -4.04
C LEU A 21 1.35 5.39 -3.87
N GLY A 22 1.04 4.59 -4.89
CA GLY A 22 -0.04 3.61 -4.84
C GLY A 22 -1.44 4.20 -4.98
N ILE A 23 -1.57 5.49 -5.33
CA ILE A 23 -2.88 6.13 -5.53
C ILE A 23 -3.56 5.52 -6.76
N SER A 24 -4.86 5.23 -6.64
CA SER A 24 -5.65 4.61 -7.70
C SER A 24 -5.89 5.59 -8.86
N ILE A 25 -6.13 5.08 -10.07
CA ILE A 25 -6.45 5.94 -11.24
C ILE A 25 -7.68 6.81 -10.95
N LYS A 26 -8.70 6.23 -10.31
CA LYS A 26 -9.93 6.94 -9.91
C LYS A 26 -9.66 8.11 -8.97
N ASP A 27 -8.76 7.91 -8.01
CA ASP A 27 -8.35 8.97 -7.08
C ASP A 27 -7.49 10.04 -7.78
N ILE A 28 -6.67 9.65 -8.76
CA ILE A 28 -5.89 10.58 -9.59
C ILE A 28 -6.80 11.44 -10.46
N GLU A 29 -7.86 10.88 -11.05
CA GLU A 29 -8.89 11.62 -11.77
C GLU A 29 -9.54 12.68 -10.86
N SER A 30 -9.93 12.28 -9.64
CA SER A 30 -10.49 13.20 -8.65
C SER A 30 -9.50 14.32 -8.28
N LEU A 31 -8.21 14.02 -8.16
CA LEU A 31 -7.18 15.04 -7.92
C LEU A 31 -7.00 15.97 -9.12
N CYS A 32 -7.13 15.46 -10.35
CA CYS A 32 -7.06 16.29 -11.56
C CYS A 32 -8.23 17.27 -11.61
N GLU A 33 -9.45 16.86 -11.27
CA GLU A 33 -10.62 17.74 -11.19
C GLU A 33 -10.41 18.87 -10.16
N GLU A 34 -9.86 18.57 -8.99
CA GLU A 34 -9.57 19.58 -7.98
C GLU A 34 -8.54 20.62 -8.46
N LEU A 35 -7.53 20.20 -9.24
CA LEU A 35 -6.53 21.08 -9.85
C LEU A 35 -7.11 22.06 -10.88
N GLU A 36 -8.27 21.74 -11.48
CA GLU A 36 -9.00 22.65 -12.37
C GLU A 36 -9.72 23.76 -11.61
N THR A 37 -9.80 23.66 -10.28
CA THR A 37 -10.47 24.64 -9.39
C THR A 37 -9.53 25.25 -8.35
N PRO A 38 -8.48 26.00 -8.76
CA PRO A 38 -7.38 26.41 -7.88
C PRO A 38 -7.77 27.36 -6.72
N ASN A 39 -8.98 27.94 -6.77
CA ASN A 39 -9.50 28.81 -5.71
C ASN A 39 -10.23 28.04 -4.58
N GLN A 40 -10.37 26.71 -4.70
CA GLN A 40 -11.00 25.86 -3.68
C GLN A 40 -10.02 25.48 -2.56
N ASN A 41 -10.56 25.11 -1.40
CA ASN A 41 -9.75 24.61 -0.29
C ASN A 41 -9.23 23.19 -0.58
N CYS A 42 -7.95 22.95 -0.27
CA CYS A 42 -7.30 21.63 -0.35
C CYS A 42 -7.88 20.52 0.56
N THR A 43 -8.98 20.76 1.28
CA THR A 43 -9.66 19.78 2.17
C THR A 43 -9.88 18.42 1.51
N LYS A 44 -10.35 18.37 0.26
CA LYS A 44 -10.63 17.09 -0.43
C LYS A 44 -9.33 16.32 -0.73
N VAL A 45 -8.30 17.02 -1.22
CA VAL A 45 -6.95 16.46 -1.42
C VAL A 45 -6.41 15.91 -0.11
N ASN A 46 -6.50 16.67 0.98
CA ASN A 46 -6.04 16.24 2.30
C ASN A 46 -6.79 15.01 2.81
N ASN A 47 -8.10 14.93 2.60
CA ASN A 47 -8.90 13.77 3.00
C ASN A 47 -8.55 12.51 2.20
N LEU A 48 -8.31 12.66 0.90
CA LEU A 48 -7.85 11.58 0.02
C LEU A 48 -6.51 11.01 0.52
N ILE A 49 -5.53 11.88 0.79
CA ILE A 49 -4.22 11.44 1.29
C ILE A 49 -4.36 10.77 2.66
N LYS A 50 -5.12 11.35 3.60
CA LYS A 50 -5.38 10.74 4.91
C LYS A 50 -5.99 9.35 4.82
N LYS A 51 -6.93 9.14 3.89
CA LYS A 51 -7.54 7.83 3.64
C LYS A 51 -6.49 6.81 3.20
N HIS A 52 -5.68 7.16 2.19
CA HIS A 52 -4.62 6.29 1.70
C HIS A 52 -3.57 5.96 2.76
N THR A 53 -3.14 6.95 3.56
CA THR A 53 -2.23 6.71 4.70
C THR A 53 -2.80 5.69 5.67
N LYS A 54 -4.09 5.83 6.04
CA LYS A 54 -4.74 4.90 6.97
C LYS A 54 -4.86 3.48 6.39
N GLU A 55 -5.13 3.35 5.09
CA GLU A 55 -5.19 2.05 4.41
C GLU A 55 -3.80 1.38 4.38
N LEU A 56 -2.75 2.15 4.08
CA LEU A 56 -1.36 1.67 4.14
C LEU A 56 -0.99 1.22 5.56
N ASP A 57 -1.29 2.00 6.59
CA ASP A 57 -1.02 1.64 7.98
C ASP A 57 -1.70 0.32 8.37
N ASN A 58 -2.95 0.12 7.97
CA ASN A 58 -3.67 -1.12 8.22
C ASN A 58 -3.02 -2.30 7.50
N ARG A 59 -2.62 -2.12 6.24
CA ARG A 59 -1.94 -3.16 5.47
C ARG A 59 -0.58 -3.51 6.07
N ILE A 60 0.19 -2.51 6.52
CA ILE A 60 1.46 -2.72 7.22
C ILE A 60 1.22 -3.53 8.50
N LYS A 61 0.22 -3.17 9.32
CA LYS A 61 -0.11 -3.92 10.54
C LYS A 61 -0.44 -5.38 10.24
N GLN A 62 -1.25 -5.64 9.21
CA GLN A 62 -1.60 -6.99 8.78
C GLN A 62 -0.37 -7.77 8.30
N LEU A 63 0.46 -7.17 7.44
CA LEU A 63 1.67 -7.80 6.91
C LEU A 63 2.70 -8.06 8.00
N THR A 64 2.85 -7.16 8.98
CA THR A 64 3.73 -7.38 10.13
C THR A 64 3.23 -8.53 11.02
N SER A 65 1.92 -8.63 11.24
CA SER A 65 1.33 -9.77 11.96
C SER A 65 1.55 -11.08 11.22
N PHE A 66 1.33 -11.08 9.90
CA PHE A 66 1.55 -12.26 9.06
C PHE A 66 3.02 -12.66 9.03
N LYS A 67 3.94 -11.70 8.86
CA LYS A 67 5.38 -11.93 8.94
C LYS A 67 5.76 -12.57 10.27
N LYS A 68 5.25 -12.07 11.39
CA LYS A 68 5.52 -12.66 12.70
C LYS A 68 5.12 -14.14 12.76
N GLN A 69 3.96 -14.49 12.21
CA GLN A 69 3.52 -15.90 12.15
C GLN A 69 4.46 -16.77 11.30
N LEU A 70 4.99 -16.22 10.19
CA LEU A 70 5.98 -16.92 9.36
C LEU A 70 7.34 -17.05 10.06
N ASP A 71 7.81 -15.99 10.71
CA ASP A 71 9.05 -16.00 11.50
C ASP A 71 8.94 -17.03 12.64
N ASP A 72 7.78 -17.10 13.32
CA ASP A 72 7.52 -18.10 14.36
C ASP A 72 7.57 -19.52 13.78
N LEU A 73 7.04 -19.76 12.58
CA LEU A 73 7.13 -21.06 11.90
C LEU A 73 8.59 -21.41 11.53
N GLU A 74 9.32 -20.48 10.90
CA GLU A 74 10.72 -20.68 10.49
C GLU A 74 11.58 -21.11 11.69
N ASN A 75 11.39 -20.49 12.85
CA ASN A 75 12.13 -20.80 14.08
C ASN A 75 11.80 -22.17 14.71
N LEU A 76 10.73 -22.86 14.28
CA LEU A 76 10.38 -24.19 14.81
C LEU A 76 11.29 -25.30 14.28
N CYS A 77 11.91 -25.13 13.11
CA CYS A 77 12.67 -26.21 12.49
C CYS A 77 14.02 -25.72 11.97
N GLY A 78 15.11 -26.30 12.49
CA GLY A 78 16.43 -26.16 11.88
C GLY A 78 16.61 -27.09 10.68
N ASP A 79 17.72 -26.90 9.97
CA ASP A 79 18.10 -27.66 8.77
C ASP A 79 18.44 -29.12 9.10
N ASN A 80 18.41 -29.99 8.08
CA ASN A 80 18.75 -31.43 8.13
C ASN A 80 17.82 -32.36 8.95
N ARG A 81 16.61 -31.92 9.33
CA ARG A 81 15.56 -32.85 9.82
C ARG A 81 14.85 -33.53 8.65
N LYS A 82 14.54 -34.82 8.82
CA LYS A 82 13.60 -35.53 7.92
C LYS A 82 12.20 -34.94 8.05
N ILE A 83 11.41 -34.96 6.96
CA ILE A 83 10.04 -34.43 6.92
C ILE A 83 9.13 -35.03 8.00
N GLU A 84 9.26 -36.34 8.29
CA GLU A 84 8.53 -37.02 9.37
C GLU A 84 8.74 -36.38 10.77
N ASN A 85 9.85 -35.65 10.94
CA ASN A 85 10.23 -34.95 12.17
C ASN A 85 10.20 -33.43 12.02
N CYS A 86 9.61 -32.90 10.95
CA CYS A 86 9.51 -31.47 10.72
C CYS A 86 8.45 -30.83 11.63
N TYR A 87 8.89 -29.96 12.54
CA TYR A 87 7.97 -29.29 13.47
C TYR A 87 7.08 -28.24 12.79
N ILE A 88 7.50 -27.68 11.64
CA ILE A 88 6.67 -26.78 10.84
C ILE A 88 5.44 -27.52 10.30
N ILE A 89 5.65 -28.69 9.68
CA ILE A 89 4.54 -29.51 9.14
C ILE A 89 3.59 -29.92 10.26
N LYS A 90 4.13 -30.45 11.37
CA LYS A 90 3.31 -30.81 12.54
C LYS A 90 2.49 -29.63 13.05
N LYS A 91 3.06 -28.43 13.09
CA LYS A 91 2.34 -27.23 13.53
C LYS A 91 1.22 -26.81 12.56
N LEU A 92 1.45 -26.93 11.26
CA LEU A 92 0.46 -26.59 10.24
C LEU A 92 -0.70 -27.59 10.18
N GLU A 93 -0.43 -28.88 10.39
CA GLU A 93 -1.46 -29.93 10.48
C GLU A 93 -2.31 -29.82 11.76
N MET A 94 -1.77 -29.24 12.84
CA MET A 94 -2.50 -29.05 14.10
C MET A 94 -3.53 -27.92 14.08
N ASN A 95 -3.49 -27.03 13.08
CA ASN A 95 -4.33 -25.84 12.99
C ASN A 95 -5.40 -25.93 11.86
N SER A 96 -5.69 -27.13 11.35
CA SER A 96 -6.78 -27.38 10.40
C SER A 96 -8.14 -27.55 11.07
#